data_AF-A0A1F9LTP5-F1
#
_entry.id   AF-A0A1F9LTP5-F1
#
_cell.length_a   1.000
_cell.length_b   1.000
_cell.length_c   1.000
_cell.angle_alpha   90.00
_cell.angle_beta   90.00
_cell.angle_gamma   90.00
#
_symmetry.space_group_name_H-M   'P 1'
#
loop_
_entity.id
_entity.type
_entity.pdbx_description
1 polymer ?
#
loop_
_entity_poly.entity_id
_entity_poly.type
_entity_poly.pdbx_seq_one_letter_code
_entity_poly.pdbx_strand_id
1 'polypeptide(L)'
;MYAWITLPFLFLAAPLLAQQAPTPQAKTMQQLTEYLGRQGQDPGSYLVSKVDRYPLVILGADLYVAQHVEFLTTQLPALVEQGLQILVLDQFSTARQKELDDYLAAAKPRPDLLTSILNSASDPTGFGYTAYVALFEKLRTLHQNTPAAMQRLRVVLADLPVDWAVAAGEKQQIEAYYRQRSAHIADFVEREAFGSPGRTLLFTSYEQALFRFGQSTANLLSGRGRAASMFTLVLNDVDRDPKSKRKTPLCEGAIDSALRLHKKTPRGFDLEKSPFGRLPRCYRLDPAFAPIKDTPWPLQHAYQGMIYLVPPAEYRCLEPAPGFFTDEQTREKVLERNRFYCAPLPSGHHE
;
A
#
# COMPACT_ATOMS: atom_id res chain seq x y z
N MET A 1 17.93 83.28 -36.10
CA MET A 1 17.38 82.75 -34.83
C MET A 1 16.97 81.30 -35.06
N TYR A 2 17.79 80.34 -34.63
CA TYR A 2 17.44 78.91 -34.68
C TYR A 2 17.25 78.42 -33.24
N ALA A 3 16.02 78.01 -32.91
CA ALA A 3 15.65 77.48 -31.61
C ALA A 3 16.03 75.99 -31.55
N TRP A 4 16.92 75.63 -30.62
CA TRP A 4 17.27 74.25 -30.31
C TRP A 4 16.24 73.68 -29.34
N ILE A 5 15.51 72.65 -29.77
CA ILE A 5 14.61 71.86 -28.92
C ILE A 5 15.44 70.71 -28.35
N THR A 6 15.76 70.76 -27.07
CA THR A 6 16.36 69.66 -26.32
C THR A 6 15.26 68.68 -25.88
N LEU A 7 15.14 67.53 -26.56
CA LEU A 7 14.34 66.42 -26.08
C LEU A 7 15.03 65.77 -24.87
N PRO A 8 14.36 65.62 -23.71
CA PRO A 8 14.89 64.84 -22.62
C PRO A 8 14.81 63.35 -22.99
N PHE A 9 15.97 62.70 -23.11
CA PHE A 9 16.08 61.25 -23.14
C PHE A 9 15.66 60.70 -21.76
N LEU A 10 14.38 60.36 -21.62
CA LEU A 10 13.87 59.53 -20.54
C LEU A 10 14.40 58.11 -20.75
N PHE A 11 15.54 57.81 -20.14
CA PHE A 11 15.98 56.43 -19.93
C PHE A 11 14.98 55.76 -18.98
N LEU A 12 13.98 55.09 -19.55
CA LEU A 12 13.21 54.06 -18.87
C LEU A 12 14.19 52.93 -18.52
N ALA A 13 14.81 53.03 -17.34
CA ALA A 13 15.48 51.90 -16.71
C ALA A 13 14.40 50.87 -16.38
N ALA A 14 14.12 49.97 -17.33
CA ALA A 14 13.34 48.79 -17.05
C ALA A 14 14.07 48.05 -15.91
N PRO A 15 13.46 47.86 -14.73
CA PRO A 15 14.09 47.06 -13.70
C PRO A 15 14.31 45.68 -14.31
N LEU A 16 15.58 45.33 -14.50
CA LEU A 16 15.99 43.95 -14.68
C LEU A 16 15.54 43.22 -13.42
N LEU A 17 14.30 42.72 -13.44
CA LEU A 17 13.83 41.71 -12.52
C LEU A 17 14.72 40.51 -12.77
N ALA A 18 15.83 40.45 -12.05
CA ALA A 18 16.67 39.27 -11.99
C ALA A 18 15.75 38.13 -11.51
N GLN A 19 15.35 37.27 -12.45
CA GLN A 19 14.65 36.04 -12.12
C GLN A 19 15.57 35.25 -11.20
N GLN A 20 15.28 35.31 -9.90
CA GLN A 20 15.99 34.48 -8.93
C GLN A 20 15.81 33.04 -9.37
N ALA A 21 16.94 32.34 -9.56
CA ALA A 21 16.90 30.93 -9.89
C ALA A 21 16.07 30.19 -8.82
N PRO A 22 15.22 29.23 -9.20
CA PRO A 22 14.40 28.51 -8.23
C PRO A 22 15.29 27.84 -7.18
N THR A 23 14.87 27.89 -5.93
CA THR A 23 15.56 27.21 -4.83
C THR A 23 15.64 25.70 -5.11
N PRO A 24 16.63 24.98 -4.53
CA PRO A 24 16.73 23.52 -4.71
C PRO A 24 15.42 22.78 -4.42
N GLN A 25 14.69 23.19 -3.38
CA GLN A 25 13.39 22.62 -3.02
C GLN A 25 12.31 22.90 -4.08
N ALA A 26 12.23 24.14 -4.60
CA ALA A 26 11.30 24.49 -5.67
C ALA A 26 11.60 23.70 -6.95
N LYS A 27 12.88 23.53 -7.30
CA LYS A 27 13.32 22.73 -8.44
C LYS A 27 12.96 21.25 -8.27
N THR A 28 13.18 20.68 -7.08
CA THR A 28 12.76 19.30 -6.77
C THR A 28 11.26 19.14 -6.91
N MET A 29 10.48 20.07 -6.35
CA MET A 29 9.01 20.01 -6.42
C MET A 29 8.49 20.10 -7.85
N GLN A 30 9.05 21.00 -8.65
CA GLN A 30 8.76 21.10 -10.08
C GLN A 30 9.04 19.77 -10.81
N GLN A 31 10.21 19.15 -10.57
CA GLN A 31 10.57 17.87 -11.18
C GLN A 31 9.59 16.74 -10.81
N LEU A 32 9.15 16.69 -9.54
CA LEU A 32 8.17 15.71 -9.08
C LEU A 32 6.83 15.93 -9.78
N THR A 33 6.29 17.14 -9.79
CA THR A 33 5.01 17.47 -10.42
C THR A 33 5.04 17.25 -11.94
N GLU A 34 6.12 17.63 -12.63
CA GLU A 34 6.31 17.36 -14.06
C GLU A 34 6.41 15.86 -14.38
N TYR A 35 7.01 15.08 -13.48
CA TYR A 35 7.06 13.64 -13.63
C TYR A 35 5.67 13.02 -13.51
N LEU A 36 4.86 13.43 -12.53
CA LEU A 36 3.48 12.97 -12.41
C LEU A 36 2.65 13.28 -13.66
N GLY A 37 2.81 14.48 -14.25
CA GLY A 37 2.10 14.85 -15.47
C GLY A 37 2.51 14.06 -16.72
N ARG A 38 3.75 13.54 -16.77
CA ARG A 38 4.29 12.82 -17.94
C ARG A 38 4.24 11.30 -17.82
N GLN A 39 4.44 10.78 -16.61
CA GLN A 39 4.67 9.36 -16.34
C GLN A 39 3.65 8.78 -15.35
N GLY A 40 2.88 9.63 -14.67
CA GLY A 40 1.80 9.19 -13.80
C GLY A 40 0.66 8.58 -14.62
N GLN A 41 0.09 7.51 -14.11
CA GLN A 41 -1.02 6.77 -14.71
C GLN A 41 -2.22 6.73 -13.76
N ASP A 42 -3.39 6.41 -14.29
CA ASP A 42 -4.52 6.01 -13.46
C ASP A 42 -4.13 4.83 -12.55
N PRO A 43 -4.43 4.86 -11.23
CA PRO A 43 -4.05 3.80 -10.28
C PRO A 43 -4.45 2.38 -10.69
N GLY A 44 -5.68 2.20 -11.17
CA GLY A 44 -6.21 0.88 -11.54
C GLY A 44 -5.49 0.34 -12.77
N SER A 45 -5.43 1.18 -13.81
CA SER A 45 -4.69 0.89 -15.06
C SER A 45 -3.23 0.57 -14.80
N TYR A 46 -2.59 1.31 -13.88
CA TYR A 46 -1.21 1.08 -13.49
C TYR A 46 -1.03 -0.29 -12.82
N LEU A 47 -1.87 -0.65 -11.83
CA LEU A 47 -1.81 -1.97 -11.18
C LEU A 47 -2.02 -3.11 -12.19
N VAL A 48 -3.04 -2.98 -13.05
CA VAL A 48 -3.33 -3.95 -14.13
C VAL A 48 -2.11 -4.13 -15.03
N SER A 49 -1.46 -3.03 -15.44
CA SER A 49 -0.24 -3.11 -16.28
C SER A 49 0.92 -3.85 -15.60
N LYS A 50 1.02 -3.82 -14.27
CA LYS A 50 2.05 -4.57 -13.54
C LYS A 50 1.71 -6.04 -13.45
N VAL A 51 0.45 -6.38 -13.19
CA VAL A 51 0.00 -7.79 -13.18
C VAL A 51 0.15 -8.41 -14.57
N ASP A 52 -0.10 -7.64 -15.63
CA ASP A 52 0.13 -8.07 -17.02
C ASP A 52 1.61 -8.29 -17.35
N ARG A 53 2.54 -7.62 -16.67
CA ARG A 53 3.97 -7.71 -16.98
C ARG A 53 4.75 -8.69 -16.11
N TYR A 54 4.41 -8.80 -14.84
CA TYR A 54 5.16 -9.61 -13.87
C TYR A 54 4.39 -10.85 -13.45
N PRO A 55 5.06 -12.02 -13.34
CA PRO A 55 4.47 -13.23 -12.74
C PRO A 55 3.92 -12.99 -11.34
N LEU A 56 4.63 -12.20 -10.53
CA LEU A 56 4.21 -11.82 -9.19
C LEU A 56 4.18 -10.29 -9.04
N VAL A 57 3.05 -9.76 -8.59
CA VAL A 57 2.96 -8.39 -8.08
C VAL A 57 2.70 -8.45 -6.58
N ILE A 58 3.45 -7.67 -5.82
CA ILE A 58 3.25 -7.53 -4.38
C ILE A 58 2.72 -6.12 -4.13
N LEU A 59 1.45 -6.02 -3.71
CA LEU A 59 0.77 -4.78 -3.38
C LEU A 59 0.79 -4.58 -1.86
N GLY A 60 1.73 -3.76 -1.40
CA GLY A 60 1.82 -3.30 -0.02
C GLY A 60 0.78 -2.23 0.28
N ALA A 61 0.06 -2.38 1.38
CA ALA A 61 -0.98 -1.48 1.83
C ALA A 61 -0.88 -1.23 3.33
N ASP A 62 -1.37 -0.07 3.78
CA ASP A 62 -1.88 0.02 5.15
C ASP A 62 -3.20 -0.76 5.25
N LEU A 63 -3.19 -1.84 6.02
CA LEU A 63 -4.31 -2.77 6.19
C LEU A 63 -5.46 -2.21 7.02
N TYR A 64 -5.30 -1.01 7.60
CA TYR A 64 -6.30 -0.32 8.42
C TYR A 64 -6.90 0.94 7.75
N VAL A 65 -6.54 1.21 6.49
CA VAL A 65 -7.10 2.29 5.68
C VAL A 65 -8.15 1.73 4.73
N ALA A 66 -9.40 2.19 4.85
CA ALA A 66 -10.52 1.65 4.08
C ALA A 66 -10.28 1.74 2.57
N GLN A 67 -9.77 2.87 2.10
CA GLN A 67 -9.50 3.09 0.67
C GLN A 67 -8.53 2.07 0.07
N HIS A 68 -7.62 1.49 0.85
CA HIS A 68 -6.65 0.52 0.35
C HIS A 68 -7.31 -0.83 0.03
N VAL A 69 -8.17 -1.29 0.92
CA VAL A 69 -8.96 -2.52 0.75
C VAL A 69 -10.00 -2.34 -0.35
N GLU A 70 -10.67 -1.19 -0.35
CA GLU A 70 -11.65 -0.81 -1.39
C GLU A 70 -11.00 -0.73 -2.77
N PHE A 71 -9.80 -0.16 -2.88
CA PHE A 71 -9.08 -0.08 -4.14
C PHE A 71 -8.86 -1.47 -4.75
N LEU A 72 -8.31 -2.43 -3.98
CA LEU A 72 -8.19 -3.82 -4.44
C LEU A 72 -9.55 -4.37 -4.87
N THR A 73 -10.56 -4.24 -4.01
CA THR A 73 -11.92 -4.76 -4.24
C THR A 73 -12.50 -4.25 -5.57
N THR A 74 -12.33 -2.96 -5.86
CA THR A 74 -12.77 -2.33 -7.12
C THR A 74 -11.96 -2.81 -8.32
N GLN A 75 -10.65 -3.06 -8.17
CA GLN A 75 -9.80 -3.49 -9.28
C GLN A 75 -9.94 -4.98 -9.65
N LEU A 76 -10.46 -5.83 -8.77
CA LEU A 76 -10.53 -7.27 -8.99
C LEU A 76 -11.10 -7.70 -10.36
N PRO A 77 -12.21 -7.15 -10.88
CA PRO A 77 -12.71 -7.54 -12.20
C PRO A 77 -11.70 -7.31 -13.33
N ALA A 78 -11.11 -6.11 -13.37
CA ALA A 78 -10.12 -5.76 -14.41
C ALA A 78 -8.83 -6.58 -14.27
N LEU A 79 -8.42 -6.91 -13.05
CA LEU A 79 -7.26 -7.77 -12.81
C LEU A 79 -7.51 -9.19 -13.32
N VAL A 80 -8.69 -9.76 -13.05
CA VAL A 80 -9.07 -11.10 -13.53
C VAL A 80 -9.17 -11.10 -15.06
N GLU A 81 -9.76 -10.07 -15.66
CA GLU A 81 -9.82 -9.91 -17.11
C GLU A 81 -8.42 -9.85 -17.75
N GLN A 82 -7.45 -9.22 -17.07
CA GLN A 82 -6.04 -9.19 -17.49
C GLN A 82 -5.27 -10.49 -17.18
N GLY A 83 -5.94 -11.54 -16.70
CA GLY A 83 -5.33 -12.83 -16.45
C GLY A 83 -4.66 -12.97 -15.08
N LEU A 84 -5.09 -12.19 -14.07
CA LEU A 84 -4.82 -12.54 -12.68
C LEU A 84 -5.44 -13.90 -12.37
N GLN A 85 -4.62 -14.88 -11.98
CA GLN A 85 -5.05 -16.24 -11.71
C GLN A 85 -5.06 -16.56 -10.21
N ILE A 86 -4.17 -15.93 -9.44
CA ILE A 86 -4.00 -16.20 -8.01
C ILE A 86 -4.00 -14.88 -7.24
N LEU A 87 -4.92 -14.74 -6.28
CA LEU A 87 -4.89 -13.69 -5.28
C LEU A 87 -4.45 -14.30 -3.95
N VAL A 88 -3.35 -13.80 -3.41
CA VAL A 88 -2.83 -14.19 -2.10
C VAL A 88 -3.19 -13.11 -1.08
N LEU A 89 -3.81 -13.53 0.03
CA LEU A 89 -4.14 -12.68 1.17
C LEU A 89 -3.35 -13.16 2.39
N ASP A 90 -2.35 -12.41 2.83
CA ASP A 90 -1.49 -12.80 3.95
C ASP A 90 -2.04 -12.37 5.31
N GLN A 91 -3.19 -11.70 5.36
CA GLN A 91 -3.80 -11.25 6.61
C GLN A 91 -4.56 -12.38 7.30
N PHE A 92 -4.85 -13.47 6.60
CA PHE A 92 -5.69 -14.57 7.07
C PHE A 92 -4.94 -15.89 7.04
N SER A 93 -5.24 -16.74 8.03
CA SER A 93 -4.52 -17.99 8.24
C SER A 93 -4.82 -19.03 7.16
N THR A 94 -3.75 -19.71 6.73
CA THR A 94 -3.81 -20.95 5.93
C THR A 94 -4.74 -22.01 6.53
N ALA A 95 -4.91 -22.05 7.86
CA ALA A 95 -5.82 -22.98 8.54
C ALA A 95 -7.31 -22.81 8.14
N ARG A 96 -7.69 -21.66 7.57
CA ARG A 96 -9.05 -21.36 7.12
C ARG A 96 -9.26 -21.52 5.62
N GLN A 97 -8.28 -22.03 4.88
CA GLN A 97 -8.40 -22.18 3.42
C GLN A 97 -9.64 -22.99 3.03
N LYS A 98 -9.92 -24.10 3.73
CA LYS A 98 -11.12 -24.90 3.45
C LYS A 98 -12.42 -24.11 3.65
N GLU A 99 -12.49 -23.29 4.70
CA GLU A 99 -13.67 -22.48 4.97
C GLU A 99 -13.85 -21.38 3.91
N LEU A 100 -12.76 -20.81 3.41
CA LEU A 100 -12.79 -19.89 2.29
C LEU A 100 -13.32 -20.57 1.03
N ASP A 101 -12.79 -21.75 0.69
CA ASP A 101 -13.22 -22.51 -0.49
C ASP A 101 -14.72 -22.85 -0.40
N ASP A 102 -15.19 -23.31 0.77
CA ASP A 102 -16.60 -23.59 1.05
C ASP A 102 -17.46 -22.30 0.95
N TYR A 103 -16.96 -21.15 1.44
CA TYR A 103 -17.64 -19.86 1.36
C TYR A 103 -17.81 -19.38 -0.07
N LEU A 104 -16.76 -19.50 -0.90
CA LEU A 104 -16.78 -19.10 -2.31
C LEU A 104 -17.70 -20.00 -3.15
N ALA A 105 -17.74 -21.31 -2.84
CA ALA A 105 -18.55 -22.30 -3.56
C ALA A 105 -20.02 -22.34 -3.13
N ALA A 106 -20.35 -21.90 -1.92
CA ALA A 106 -21.71 -22.02 -1.37
C ALA A 106 -22.75 -21.28 -2.25
N ALA A 107 -23.92 -21.89 -2.46
CA ALA A 107 -25.00 -21.27 -3.24
C ALA A 107 -25.62 -20.05 -2.54
N LYS A 108 -25.73 -20.10 -1.21
CA LYS A 108 -26.28 -19.02 -0.36
C LYS A 108 -25.19 -18.37 0.49
N PRO A 109 -25.35 -17.10 0.90
CA PRO A 109 -24.41 -16.45 1.81
C PRO A 109 -24.16 -17.30 3.07
N ARG A 110 -22.89 -17.42 3.45
CA ARG A 110 -22.42 -18.16 4.63
C ARG A 110 -21.68 -17.22 5.58
N PRO A 111 -22.41 -16.33 6.30
CA PRO A 111 -21.80 -15.35 7.19
C PRO A 111 -21.02 -15.99 8.35
N ASP A 112 -21.36 -17.23 8.72
CA ASP A 112 -20.64 -18.03 9.71
C ASP A 112 -19.20 -18.35 9.25
N LEU A 113 -19.03 -18.83 8.01
CA LEU A 113 -17.72 -19.10 7.44
C LEU A 113 -16.91 -17.81 7.28
N LEU A 114 -17.54 -16.75 6.76
CA LEU A 114 -16.88 -15.45 6.62
C LEU A 114 -16.40 -14.90 7.97
N THR A 115 -17.23 -15.01 9.00
CA THR A 115 -16.86 -14.57 10.36
C THR A 115 -15.67 -15.35 10.89
N SER A 116 -15.65 -16.67 10.69
CA SER A 116 -14.53 -17.53 11.09
C SER A 116 -13.22 -17.18 10.37
N ILE A 117 -13.27 -16.93 9.06
CA ILE A 117 -12.11 -16.49 8.27
C ILE A 117 -11.57 -15.15 8.78
N LEU A 118 -12.45 -14.15 8.95
CA LEU A 118 -12.07 -12.80 9.38
C LEU A 118 -11.53 -12.77 10.82
N ASN A 119 -11.95 -13.69 11.69
CA ASN A 119 -11.41 -13.84 13.05
C ASN A 119 -10.03 -14.51 13.09
N SER A 120 -9.72 -15.35 12.09
CA SER A 120 -8.48 -16.13 12.04
C SER A 120 -7.39 -15.38 11.28
N ALA A 121 -6.92 -14.28 11.87
CA ALA A 121 -6.07 -13.31 11.19
C ALA A 121 -4.73 -13.03 11.88
N SER A 122 -3.86 -12.33 11.13
CA SER A 122 -2.60 -11.71 11.58
C SER A 122 -2.75 -10.64 12.68
N ASP A 123 -3.98 -10.27 13.03
CA ASP A 123 -4.30 -9.38 14.13
C ASP A 123 -5.15 -10.10 15.18
N PRO A 124 -4.87 -9.94 16.49
CA PRO A 124 -5.59 -10.63 17.57
C PRO A 124 -7.08 -10.31 17.66
N THR A 125 -7.53 -9.20 17.08
CA THR A 125 -8.95 -8.84 17.04
C THR A 125 -9.63 -9.23 15.73
N GLY A 126 -8.89 -9.73 14.74
CA GLY A 126 -9.42 -10.04 13.42
C GLY A 126 -9.63 -8.82 12.51
N PHE A 127 -10.09 -9.08 11.28
CA PHE A 127 -10.41 -8.07 10.26
C PHE A 127 -11.92 -7.98 9.98
N GLY A 128 -12.72 -7.98 11.04
CA GLY A 128 -14.18 -7.87 10.99
C GLY A 128 -14.73 -6.52 10.56
N TYR A 129 -14.27 -5.98 9.44
CA TYR A 129 -14.62 -4.65 8.96
C TYR A 129 -15.44 -4.70 7.68
N THR A 130 -16.31 -3.71 7.47
CA THR A 130 -17.20 -3.61 6.31
C THR A 130 -16.42 -3.70 4.99
N ALA A 131 -15.23 -3.08 4.89
CA ALA A 131 -14.42 -3.14 3.67
C ALA A 131 -13.90 -4.56 3.37
N TYR A 132 -13.53 -5.35 4.38
CA TYR A 132 -13.09 -6.73 4.18
C TYR A 132 -14.28 -7.64 3.89
N VAL A 133 -15.44 -7.44 4.54
CA VAL A 133 -16.68 -8.14 4.18
C VAL A 133 -17.00 -7.91 2.70
N ALA A 134 -16.96 -6.66 2.23
CA ALA A 134 -17.19 -6.31 0.84
C ALA A 134 -16.16 -6.95 -0.12
N LEU A 135 -14.88 -7.04 0.30
CA LEU A 135 -13.85 -7.76 -0.47
C LEU A 135 -14.23 -9.24 -0.67
N PHE A 136 -14.58 -9.96 0.41
CA PHE A 136 -14.96 -11.37 0.30
C PHE A 136 -16.27 -11.58 -0.47
N GLU A 137 -17.25 -10.71 -0.31
CA GLU A 137 -18.50 -10.73 -1.10
C GLU A 137 -18.21 -10.53 -2.60
N LYS A 138 -17.27 -9.62 -2.92
CA LYS A 138 -16.83 -9.40 -4.30
C LYS A 138 -16.12 -10.62 -4.88
N LEU A 139 -15.23 -11.26 -4.11
CA LEU A 139 -14.53 -12.48 -4.52
C LEU A 139 -15.52 -13.63 -4.76
N ARG A 140 -16.50 -13.80 -3.87
CA ARG A 140 -17.56 -14.79 -4.03
C ARG A 140 -18.40 -14.51 -5.28
N THR A 141 -18.79 -13.25 -5.50
CA THR A 141 -19.55 -12.86 -6.69
C THR A 141 -18.78 -13.17 -7.98
N LEU A 142 -17.47 -12.86 -8.02
CA LEU A 142 -16.61 -13.19 -9.14
C LEU A 142 -16.51 -14.71 -9.34
N HIS A 143 -16.34 -15.47 -8.27
CA HIS A 143 -16.27 -16.93 -8.32
C HIS A 143 -17.56 -17.56 -8.87
N GLN A 144 -18.72 -17.07 -8.43
CA GLN A 144 -20.03 -17.57 -8.84
C GLN A 144 -20.37 -17.20 -10.29
N ASN A 145 -19.95 -16.01 -10.75
CA ASN A 145 -20.22 -15.53 -12.11
C ASN A 145 -19.23 -16.07 -13.14
N THR A 146 -18.12 -16.69 -12.72
CA THR A 146 -17.15 -17.27 -13.66
C THR A 146 -17.63 -18.66 -14.11
N PRO A 147 -17.88 -18.87 -15.42
CA PRO A 147 -18.30 -20.16 -15.95
C PRO A 147 -17.34 -21.28 -15.55
N ALA A 148 -17.87 -22.49 -15.28
CA ALA A 148 -17.03 -23.62 -14.87
C ALA A 148 -15.97 -24.02 -15.92
N ALA A 149 -16.21 -23.69 -17.19
CA ALA A 149 -15.26 -23.92 -18.29
C ALA A 149 -14.14 -22.86 -18.36
N MET A 150 -14.27 -21.74 -17.65
CA MET A 150 -13.24 -20.71 -17.55
C MET A 150 -12.40 -20.93 -16.30
N GLN A 151 -11.12 -20.56 -16.38
CA GLN A 151 -10.25 -20.56 -15.21
C GLN A 151 -10.77 -19.53 -14.20
N ARG A 152 -11.15 -20.00 -13.02
CA ARG A 152 -11.55 -19.13 -11.90
C ARG A 152 -10.32 -18.53 -11.24
N LEU A 153 -10.46 -17.30 -10.75
CA LEU A 153 -9.51 -16.71 -9.80
C LEU A 153 -9.43 -17.63 -8.57
N ARG A 154 -8.22 -18.11 -8.26
CA ARG A 154 -7.95 -18.84 -7.03
C ARG A 154 -7.56 -17.84 -5.94
N VAL A 155 -8.26 -17.88 -4.82
CA VAL A 155 -7.95 -17.04 -3.66
C VAL A 155 -7.31 -17.93 -2.60
N VAL A 156 -6.12 -17.55 -2.14
CA VAL A 156 -5.36 -18.32 -1.16
C VAL A 156 -4.99 -17.47 0.05
N LEU A 157 -5.14 -18.06 1.23
CA LEU A 157 -4.76 -17.47 2.51
C LEU A 157 -3.34 -17.91 2.84
N ALA A 158 -2.47 -16.97 3.17
CA ALA A 158 -1.03 -17.23 3.30
C ALA A 158 -0.44 -16.99 4.70
N ASP A 159 -1.25 -16.56 5.68
CA ASP A 159 -0.72 -16.33 7.02
C ASP A 159 -0.45 -17.64 7.78
N LEU A 160 0.51 -17.56 8.69
CA LEU A 160 0.70 -18.61 9.68
C LEU A 160 -0.51 -18.71 10.60
N PRO A 161 -0.95 -19.92 10.97
CA PRO A 161 -1.84 -20.09 12.11
C PRO A 161 -1.19 -19.54 13.38
N VAL A 162 -1.90 -18.68 14.11
CA VAL A 162 -1.44 -18.04 15.32
C VAL A 162 -2.45 -18.23 16.43
N ASP A 163 -1.97 -18.68 17.59
CA ASP A 163 -2.73 -18.66 18.83
C ASP A 163 -2.38 -17.39 19.59
N TRP A 164 -3.25 -16.38 19.46
CA TRP A 164 -3.04 -15.09 20.12
C TRP A 164 -3.11 -15.17 21.64
N ALA A 165 -3.76 -16.18 22.22
CA ALA A 165 -3.77 -16.37 23.67
C ALA A 165 -2.37 -16.73 24.20
N VAL A 166 -1.59 -17.47 23.40
CA VAL A 166 -0.20 -17.82 23.71
C VAL A 166 0.73 -16.65 23.35
N ALA A 167 0.59 -16.10 22.15
CA ALA A 167 1.52 -15.08 21.63
C ALA A 167 1.47 -13.76 22.40
N ALA A 168 0.31 -13.35 22.93
CA ALA A 168 0.14 -12.07 23.61
C ALA A 168 0.91 -11.95 24.95
N GLY A 169 1.41 -13.06 25.50
CA GLY A 169 2.09 -13.09 26.80
C GLY A 169 3.52 -12.55 26.80
N GLU A 170 4.25 -12.61 25.68
CA GLU A 170 5.68 -12.33 25.65
C GLU A 170 6.15 -11.65 24.35
N LYS A 171 6.74 -10.45 24.47
CA LYS A 171 7.25 -9.68 23.32
C LYS A 171 8.18 -10.49 22.41
N GLN A 172 9.04 -11.33 22.98
CA GLN A 172 9.99 -12.16 22.23
C GLN A 172 9.27 -13.19 21.35
N GLN A 173 8.13 -13.74 21.81
CA GLN A 173 7.32 -14.66 21.03
C GLN A 173 6.64 -13.96 19.86
N ILE A 174 6.13 -12.74 20.08
CA ILE A 174 5.56 -11.91 19.01
C ILE A 174 6.63 -11.58 17.94
N GLU A 175 7.82 -11.17 18.37
CA GLU A 175 8.92 -10.89 17.44
C GLU A 175 9.38 -12.15 16.68
N ALA A 176 9.41 -13.31 17.35
CA ALA A 176 9.72 -14.60 16.72
C ALA A 176 8.64 -15.01 15.71
N TYR A 177 7.36 -14.83 16.06
CA TYR A 177 6.22 -15.04 15.17
C TYR A 177 6.37 -14.22 13.89
N TYR A 178 6.59 -12.90 14.00
CA TYR A 178 6.70 -12.05 12.81
C TYR A 178 7.87 -12.44 11.90
N ARG A 179 9.01 -12.89 12.46
CA ARG A 179 10.13 -13.40 11.65
C ARG A 179 9.76 -14.70 10.92
N GLN A 180 9.12 -15.65 11.59
CA GLN A 180 8.67 -16.90 10.98
C GLN A 180 7.58 -16.65 9.93
N ARG A 181 6.67 -15.71 10.21
CA ARG A 181 5.57 -15.30 9.34
C ARG A 181 6.06 -14.86 7.97
N SER A 182 7.03 -13.95 7.91
CA SER A 182 7.55 -13.48 6.61
C SER A 182 8.22 -14.58 5.80
N ALA A 183 8.99 -15.47 6.45
CA ALA A 183 9.60 -16.62 5.78
C ALA A 183 8.54 -17.60 5.26
N HIS A 184 7.51 -17.88 6.06
CA HIS A 184 6.40 -18.72 5.66
C HIS A 184 5.64 -18.16 4.45
N ILE A 185 5.29 -16.86 4.48
CA ILE A 185 4.60 -16.21 3.37
C ILE A 185 5.48 -16.23 2.12
N ALA A 186 6.78 -15.97 2.23
CA ALA A 186 7.71 -16.05 1.10
C ALA A 186 7.75 -17.46 0.50
N ASP A 187 7.87 -18.51 1.32
CA ASP A 187 7.84 -19.90 0.85
C ASP A 187 6.51 -20.26 0.18
N PHE A 188 5.40 -19.81 0.76
CA PHE A 188 4.07 -20.05 0.24
C PHE A 188 3.88 -19.36 -1.11
N VAL A 189 4.11 -18.04 -1.17
CA VAL A 189 3.99 -17.24 -2.38
C VAL A 189 4.94 -17.73 -3.47
N GLU A 190 6.16 -18.17 -3.12
CA GLU A 190 7.08 -18.72 -4.11
C GLU A 190 6.50 -19.97 -4.79
N ARG A 191 5.92 -20.88 -4.01
CA ARG A 191 5.26 -22.08 -4.56
C ARG A 191 4.05 -21.72 -5.41
N GLU A 192 3.20 -20.81 -4.94
CA GLU A 192 1.98 -20.47 -5.66
C GLU A 192 2.27 -19.66 -6.94
N ALA A 193 3.17 -18.67 -6.88
CA ALA A 193 3.44 -17.76 -7.99
C ALA A 193 4.38 -18.33 -9.05
N PHE A 194 5.28 -19.24 -8.67
CA PHE A 194 6.30 -19.78 -9.59
C PHE A 194 6.20 -21.29 -9.80
N GLY A 195 5.38 -22.00 -9.03
CA GLY A 195 5.11 -23.43 -9.22
C GLY A 195 4.04 -23.72 -10.28
N SER A 196 3.29 -22.72 -10.73
CA SER A 196 2.28 -22.84 -11.78
C SER A 196 2.36 -21.68 -12.77
N PRO A 197 2.08 -21.90 -14.06
CA PRO A 197 2.00 -20.81 -15.02
C PRO A 197 0.81 -19.92 -14.68
N GLY A 198 1.05 -18.65 -14.40
CA GLY A 198 -0.03 -17.71 -14.08
C GLY A 198 0.47 -16.39 -13.52
N ARG A 199 -0.45 -15.44 -13.37
CA ARG A 199 -0.17 -14.16 -12.69
C ARG A 199 -0.73 -14.20 -11.27
N THR A 200 0.12 -13.77 -10.34
CA THR A 200 -0.18 -13.77 -8.91
C THR A 200 -0.11 -12.34 -8.39
N LEU A 201 -1.11 -11.97 -7.59
CA LEU A 201 -1.12 -10.75 -6.80
C LEU A 201 -1.09 -11.12 -5.32
N LEU A 202 -0.07 -10.66 -4.60
CA LEU A 202 -0.04 -10.68 -3.15
C LEU A 202 -0.54 -9.34 -2.62
N PHE A 203 -1.65 -9.33 -1.90
CA PHE A 203 -2.09 -8.16 -1.14
C PHE A 203 -1.63 -8.32 0.31
N THR A 204 -0.80 -7.39 0.78
CA THR A 204 -0.08 -7.51 2.05
C THR A 204 0.17 -6.17 2.72
N SER A 205 0.69 -6.17 3.94
CA SER A 205 1.13 -4.94 4.59
C SER A 205 2.30 -4.30 3.84
N TYR A 206 2.44 -2.98 3.91
CA TYR A 206 3.55 -2.30 3.23
C TYR A 206 4.92 -2.82 3.68
N GLU A 207 5.08 -3.23 4.95
CA GLU A 207 6.32 -3.80 5.46
C GLU A 207 6.72 -5.11 4.76
N GLN A 208 5.75 -5.96 4.41
CA GLN A 208 6.02 -7.21 3.68
C GLN A 208 6.38 -6.97 2.21
N ALA A 209 5.97 -5.84 1.65
CA ALA A 209 6.25 -5.44 0.27
C ALA A 209 7.63 -4.77 0.09
N LEU A 210 8.38 -4.53 1.16
CA LEU A 210 9.71 -3.91 1.11
C LEU A 210 10.71 -4.75 0.29
N PHE A 211 11.18 -4.25 -0.85
CA PHE A 211 11.94 -5.03 -1.83
C PHE A 211 13.37 -5.38 -1.40
N ARG A 212 14.08 -4.49 -0.69
CA ARG A 212 15.50 -4.66 -0.33
C ARG A 212 15.78 -4.41 1.15
N PHE A 213 14.76 -4.53 1.99
CA PHE A 213 14.89 -4.24 3.41
C PHE A 213 14.42 -5.40 4.26
N GLY A 214 15.20 -5.64 5.31
CA GLY A 214 14.74 -6.45 6.43
C GLY A 214 14.49 -7.91 6.08
N GLN A 215 13.59 -8.52 6.83
CA GLN A 215 13.11 -9.88 6.60
C GLN A 215 11.72 -9.88 5.94
N SER A 216 11.39 -8.86 5.15
CA SER A 216 10.11 -8.80 4.44
C SER A 216 9.97 -9.95 3.44
N THR A 217 8.72 -10.32 3.14
CA THR A 217 8.41 -11.32 2.10
C THR A 217 9.08 -10.98 0.77
N ALA A 218 8.98 -9.73 0.32
CA ALA A 218 9.59 -9.30 -0.93
C ALA A 218 11.12 -9.40 -0.90
N ASN A 219 11.80 -8.98 0.18
CA ASN A 219 13.25 -9.08 0.24
C ASN A 219 13.73 -10.54 0.25
N LEU A 220 13.01 -11.43 0.94
CA LEU A 220 13.31 -12.86 0.96
C LEU A 220 13.20 -13.48 -0.45
N LEU A 221 12.12 -13.18 -1.18
CA LEU A 221 11.94 -13.63 -2.56
C LEU A 221 13.02 -13.07 -3.49
N SER A 222 13.37 -11.78 -3.32
CA SER A 222 14.47 -11.14 -4.05
C SER A 222 15.80 -11.86 -3.84
N GLY A 223 16.13 -12.18 -2.58
CA GLY A 223 17.33 -12.92 -2.19
C GLY A 223 17.39 -14.35 -2.73
N ARG A 224 16.24 -14.94 -3.08
CA ARG A 224 16.12 -16.25 -3.76
C ARG A 224 16.19 -16.16 -5.30
N GLY A 225 16.57 -14.99 -5.83
CA GLY A 225 16.72 -14.78 -7.27
C GLY A 225 15.42 -14.46 -8.00
N ARG A 226 14.33 -14.13 -7.30
CA ARG A 226 13.04 -13.80 -7.92
C ARG A 226 12.87 -12.33 -8.29
N ALA A 227 13.87 -11.50 -8.01
CA ALA A 227 13.83 -10.04 -8.20
C ALA A 227 13.35 -9.60 -9.61
N ALA A 228 13.79 -10.27 -10.67
CA ALA A 228 13.42 -9.93 -12.05
C ALA A 228 12.00 -10.40 -12.44
N SER A 229 11.42 -11.32 -11.68
CA SER A 229 10.12 -11.95 -11.95
C SER A 229 9.01 -11.43 -11.03
N MET A 230 9.28 -10.37 -10.27
CA MET A 230 8.29 -9.74 -9.40
C MET A 230 8.36 -8.22 -9.46
N PHE A 231 7.26 -7.58 -9.06
CA PHE A 231 7.18 -6.13 -8.93
C PHE A 231 6.53 -5.74 -7.60
N THR A 232 7.20 -4.92 -6.80
CA THR A 232 6.67 -4.42 -5.53
C THR A 232 6.07 -3.03 -5.68
N LEU A 233 4.85 -2.88 -5.17
CA LEU A 233 4.06 -1.66 -5.14
C LEU A 233 3.76 -1.30 -3.70
N VAL A 234 3.64 -0.01 -3.43
CA VAL A 234 3.08 0.50 -2.18
C VAL A 234 1.93 1.44 -2.48
N LEU A 235 0.78 1.22 -1.83
CA LEU A 235 -0.26 2.25 -1.73
C LEU A 235 0.25 3.33 -0.79
N ASN A 236 -0.06 4.60 -1.06
CA ASN A 236 0.41 5.71 -0.23
C ASN A 236 0.23 5.41 1.25
N ASP A 237 1.23 5.75 2.05
CA ASP A 237 1.23 5.44 3.47
C ASP A 237 1.76 6.63 4.27
N VAL A 238 1.75 6.51 5.59
CA VAL A 238 2.45 7.44 6.49
C VAL A 238 3.31 6.65 7.45
N ASP A 239 4.45 7.23 7.79
CA ASP A 239 5.29 6.70 8.86
C ASP A 239 4.55 6.88 10.19
N ARG A 240 4.43 5.80 10.97
CA ARG A 240 3.74 5.80 12.26
C ARG A 240 4.71 5.34 13.34
N ASP A 241 4.91 6.20 14.34
CA ASP A 241 5.61 5.85 15.57
C ASP A 241 4.56 5.39 16.60
N PRO A 242 4.40 4.08 16.83
CA PRO A 242 3.39 3.56 17.74
C PRO A 242 3.64 3.99 19.19
N LYS A 243 4.90 4.26 19.58
CA LYS A 243 5.23 4.68 20.95
C LYS A 243 4.80 6.11 21.23
N SER A 244 5.08 7.02 20.29
CA SER A 244 4.71 8.42 20.44
C SER A 244 3.31 8.74 19.87
N LYS A 245 2.63 7.76 19.29
CA LYS A 245 1.43 7.93 18.45
C LYS A 245 1.60 9.04 17.39
N ARG A 246 2.84 9.27 16.90
CA ARG A 246 3.10 10.31 15.89
C ARG A 246 2.92 9.72 14.51
N LYS A 247 2.41 10.55 13.60
CA LYS A 247 2.34 10.26 12.17
C LYS A 247 3.20 11.26 11.42
N THR A 248 3.99 10.78 10.48
CA THR A 248 4.82 11.63 9.64
C THR A 248 4.57 11.24 8.19
N PRO A 249 4.27 12.21 7.31
CA PRO A 249 4.11 11.90 5.89
C PRO A 249 5.41 11.36 5.32
N LEU A 250 5.31 10.44 4.35
CA LEU A 250 6.47 9.82 3.72
C LEU A 250 7.36 10.88 3.06
N CYS A 251 8.66 10.66 3.16
CA CYS A 251 9.68 11.52 2.58
C CYS A 251 9.48 13.01 2.96
N GLU A 252 9.17 13.27 4.23
CA GLU A 252 8.95 14.62 4.76
C GLU A 252 7.79 15.37 4.05
N GLY A 253 6.82 14.64 3.47
CA GLY A 253 5.66 15.21 2.79
C GLY A 253 5.92 15.71 1.36
N ALA A 254 7.08 15.42 0.78
CA ALA A 254 7.40 15.79 -0.60
C ALA A 254 6.42 15.18 -1.61
N ILE A 255 5.96 13.95 -1.37
CA ILE A 255 5.01 13.24 -2.23
C ILE A 255 3.65 13.93 -2.23
N ASP A 256 3.09 14.15 -1.03
CA ASP A 256 1.79 14.82 -0.85
C ASP A 256 1.80 16.22 -1.46
N SER A 257 2.91 16.94 -1.30
CA SER A 257 3.10 18.28 -1.85
C SER A 257 3.11 18.28 -3.38
N ALA A 258 3.84 17.36 -4.00
CA ALA A 258 3.90 17.25 -5.46
C ALA A 258 2.54 16.90 -6.07
N LEU A 259 1.79 16.02 -5.41
CA LEU A 259 0.43 15.65 -5.82
C LEU A 259 -0.58 16.76 -5.60
N ARG A 260 -0.46 17.54 -4.53
CA ARG A 260 -1.29 18.73 -4.30
C ARG A 260 -1.12 19.74 -5.43
N LEU A 261 0.12 19.99 -5.86
CA LEU A 261 0.41 20.82 -7.03
C LEU A 261 -0.08 20.19 -8.34
N HIS A 262 -0.15 18.86 -8.40
CA HIS A 262 -0.78 18.10 -9.48
C HIS A 262 -2.29 17.84 -9.27
N LYS A 263 -3.00 18.83 -8.70
CA LYS A 263 -4.47 18.83 -8.52
C LYS A 263 -5.03 17.67 -7.68
N LYS A 264 -4.22 17.09 -6.79
CA LYS A 264 -4.58 15.95 -5.91
C LYS A 264 -5.18 14.74 -6.65
N THR A 265 -4.78 14.53 -7.90
CA THR A 265 -5.33 13.41 -8.69
C THR A 265 -4.68 12.09 -8.27
N PRO A 266 -5.45 10.99 -8.10
CA PRO A 266 -4.88 9.67 -7.85
C PRO A 266 -3.93 9.24 -8.97
N ARG A 267 -2.77 8.67 -8.64
CA ARG A 267 -1.74 8.29 -9.61
C ARG A 267 -0.96 7.04 -9.21
N GLY A 268 -0.73 6.16 -10.19
CA GLY A 268 0.30 5.11 -10.12
C GLY A 268 1.54 5.51 -10.93
N PHE A 269 2.75 5.23 -10.43
CA PHE A 269 4.00 5.55 -11.13
C PHE A 269 5.20 4.71 -10.65
N ASP A 270 6.18 4.55 -11.54
CA ASP A 270 7.42 3.82 -11.24
C ASP A 270 8.39 4.65 -10.39
N LEU A 271 9.09 3.98 -9.48
CA LEU A 271 10.11 4.61 -8.63
C LEU A 271 11.49 4.52 -9.24
N GLU A 272 11.79 3.45 -9.98
CA GLU A 272 13.10 3.31 -10.63
C GLU A 272 13.37 4.49 -11.59
N LYS A 273 14.51 5.15 -11.41
CA LYS A 273 14.98 6.30 -12.22
C LYS A 273 14.09 7.55 -12.14
N SER A 274 12.99 7.53 -11.39
CA SER A 274 12.11 8.70 -11.21
C SER A 274 12.66 9.68 -10.17
N PRO A 275 12.24 10.96 -10.18
CA PRO A 275 12.59 11.88 -9.11
C PRO A 275 12.00 11.45 -7.76
N PHE A 276 10.85 10.76 -7.74
CA PHE A 276 10.26 10.19 -6.52
C PHE A 276 11.14 9.10 -5.93
N GLY A 277 11.70 8.22 -6.76
CA GLY A 277 12.58 7.15 -6.32
C GLY A 277 13.85 7.64 -5.61
N ARG A 278 14.28 8.88 -5.88
CA ARG A 278 15.48 9.50 -5.30
C ARG A 278 15.22 10.27 -4.01
N LEU A 279 13.95 10.40 -3.60
CA LEU A 279 13.61 11.08 -2.35
C LEU A 279 14.26 10.35 -1.16
N PRO A 280 15.03 11.04 -0.31
CA PRO A 280 15.65 10.45 0.86
C PRO A 280 14.63 10.32 2.01
N ARG A 281 14.99 9.55 3.05
CA ARG A 281 14.32 9.53 4.37
C ARG A 281 12.82 9.21 4.31
N CYS A 282 12.43 8.28 3.45
CA CYS A 282 11.02 8.01 3.28
C CYS A 282 10.39 7.15 4.38
N TYR A 283 11.18 6.33 5.09
CA TYR A 283 10.66 5.39 6.09
C TYR A 283 11.47 5.39 7.38
N ARG A 284 10.78 5.34 8.52
CA ARG A 284 11.28 4.67 9.72
C ARG A 284 10.72 3.26 9.71
N LEU A 285 11.59 2.28 9.47
CA LEU A 285 11.17 0.89 9.56
C LEU A 285 11.07 0.49 11.03
N ASP A 286 10.06 -0.32 11.36
CA ASP A 286 10.02 -0.99 12.65
C ASP A 286 11.36 -1.75 12.84
N PRO A 287 12.05 -1.57 13.98
CA PRO A 287 13.26 -2.32 14.29
C PRO A 287 13.12 -3.85 14.12
N ALA A 288 11.91 -4.38 14.30
CA ALA A 288 11.60 -5.79 14.07
C ALA A 288 11.78 -6.23 12.60
N PHE A 289 11.52 -5.32 11.65
CA PHE A 289 11.74 -5.59 10.23
C PHE A 289 13.14 -5.21 9.79
N ALA A 290 13.70 -4.10 10.27
CA ALA A 290 15.07 -3.70 9.95
C ALA A 290 15.75 -3.00 11.13
N PRO A 291 16.82 -3.56 11.72
CA PRO A 291 17.57 -2.91 12.80
C PRO A 291 18.44 -1.73 12.32
N ILE A 292 18.13 -1.14 11.15
CA ILE A 292 18.97 -0.14 10.50
C ILE A 292 18.67 1.22 11.11
N LYS A 293 19.53 1.64 12.04
CA LYS A 293 19.58 3.02 12.51
C LYS A 293 20.25 3.90 11.44
N ASP A 294 19.55 4.95 11.03
CA ASP A 294 20.10 6.22 10.56
C ASP A 294 20.62 6.36 9.11
N THR A 295 20.56 5.34 8.24
CA THR A 295 20.89 5.57 6.81
C THR A 295 19.65 6.01 6.02
N PRO A 296 19.62 7.23 5.44
CA PRO A 296 18.54 7.65 4.57
C PRO A 296 18.60 6.88 3.26
N TRP A 297 17.61 6.05 3.00
CA TRP A 297 17.51 5.31 1.75
C TRP A 297 16.57 6.00 0.76
N PRO A 298 16.92 5.98 -0.54
CA PRO A 298 16.00 6.41 -1.58
C PRO A 298 14.74 5.52 -1.61
N LEU A 299 13.57 6.11 -1.86
CA LEU A 299 12.30 5.38 -1.94
C LEU A 299 12.33 4.17 -2.89
N GLN A 300 13.07 4.27 -4.00
CA GLN A 300 13.19 3.18 -4.98
C GLN A 300 13.91 1.92 -4.46
N HIS A 301 14.56 2.00 -3.28
CA HIS A 301 15.12 0.81 -2.63
C HIS A 301 14.03 0.03 -1.89
N ALA A 302 12.97 0.71 -1.46
CA ALA A 302 11.89 0.12 -0.68
C ALA A 302 10.86 -0.52 -1.60
N TYR A 303 10.51 0.15 -2.69
CA TYR A 303 9.52 -0.35 -3.66
C TYR A 303 9.93 -0.03 -5.08
N GLN A 304 9.36 -0.75 -6.04
CA GLN A 304 9.59 -0.51 -7.47
C GLN A 304 8.57 0.45 -8.07
N GLY A 305 7.37 0.55 -7.48
CA GLY A 305 6.34 1.51 -7.85
C GLY A 305 5.50 1.97 -6.66
N MET A 306 4.72 3.02 -6.88
CA MET A 306 3.83 3.61 -5.89
C MET A 306 2.47 3.90 -6.52
N ILE A 307 1.42 3.73 -5.74
CA ILE A 307 0.07 4.18 -6.07
C ILE A 307 -0.40 5.13 -4.98
N TYR A 308 -0.65 6.37 -5.37
CA TYR A 308 -1.27 7.36 -4.52
C TYR A 308 -2.76 7.44 -4.81
N LEU A 309 -3.58 7.14 -3.80
CA LEU A 309 -5.04 7.17 -3.91
C LEU A 309 -5.60 8.52 -3.43
N VAL A 310 -5.29 8.87 -2.19
CA VAL A 310 -5.76 10.10 -1.52
C VAL A 310 -4.67 10.59 -0.56
N PRO A 311 -4.65 11.89 -0.18
CA PRO A 311 -3.76 12.35 0.87
C PRO A 311 -4.09 11.68 2.22
N PRO A 312 -3.10 11.48 3.11
CA PRO A 312 -3.31 10.89 4.42
C PRO A 312 -4.34 11.62 5.28
N ALA A 313 -4.48 12.94 5.12
CA ALA A 313 -5.50 13.73 5.80
C ALA A 313 -6.94 13.36 5.40
N GLU A 314 -7.12 12.65 4.27
CA GLU A 314 -8.40 12.19 3.75
C GLU A 314 -8.59 10.67 3.93
N TYR A 315 -7.72 9.99 4.70
CA TYR A 315 -7.87 8.57 5.02
C TYR A 315 -9.15 8.29 5.80
N ARG A 316 -9.88 7.25 5.38
CA ARG A 316 -11.06 6.76 6.07
C ARG A 316 -10.68 5.56 6.91
N CYS A 317 -11.20 5.57 8.13
CA CYS A 317 -11.07 4.46 9.05
C CYS A 317 -11.85 3.26 8.52
N LEU A 318 -11.35 2.06 8.80
CA LEU A 318 -12.20 0.89 8.68
C LEU A 318 -13.37 0.97 9.66
N GLU A 319 -14.56 0.63 9.18
CA GLU A 319 -15.77 0.56 9.99
C GLU A 319 -15.99 -0.88 10.45
N PRO A 320 -16.23 -1.12 11.75
CA PRO A 320 -16.69 -2.41 12.26
C PRO A 320 -17.88 -2.96 11.48
N ALA A 321 -17.77 -4.20 10.99
CA ALA A 321 -18.90 -4.89 10.38
C ALA A 321 -19.97 -5.16 11.46
N PRO A 322 -21.27 -4.98 11.15
CA PRO A 322 -22.34 -5.26 12.11
C PRO A 322 -22.26 -6.69 12.65
N GLY A 323 -22.35 -6.84 13.96
CA GLY A 323 -22.37 -8.15 14.64
C GLY A 323 -21.01 -8.85 14.76
N PHE A 324 -19.91 -8.25 14.31
CA PHE A 324 -18.59 -8.86 14.42
C PHE A 324 -17.94 -8.62 15.78
N PHE A 325 -17.78 -7.35 16.15
CA PHE A 325 -17.24 -6.95 17.45
C PHE A 325 -18.39 -6.75 18.43
N THR A 326 -18.87 -7.84 19.01
CA THR A 326 -20.03 -7.86 19.92
C THR A 326 -19.68 -7.45 21.34
N ASP A 327 -18.44 -7.74 21.78
CA ASP A 327 -17.91 -7.28 23.04
C ASP A 327 -17.58 -5.79 23.00
N GLU A 328 -18.16 -5.01 23.91
CA GLU A 328 -18.03 -3.55 23.95
C GLU A 328 -16.57 -3.11 24.12
N GLN A 329 -15.83 -3.76 25.02
CA GLN A 329 -14.43 -3.43 25.28
C GLN A 329 -13.55 -3.66 24.04
N THR A 330 -13.75 -4.79 23.36
CA THR A 330 -13.05 -5.12 22.12
C THR A 330 -13.41 -4.11 21.02
N ARG A 331 -14.69 -3.77 20.90
CA ARG A 331 -15.15 -2.77 19.94
C ARG A 331 -14.51 -1.40 20.18
N GLU A 332 -14.43 -0.93 21.42
CA GLU A 332 -13.76 0.32 21.75
C GLU A 332 -12.27 0.31 21.40
N LYS A 333 -11.54 -0.77 21.75
CA LYS A 333 -10.13 -0.94 21.39
C LYS A 333 -9.91 -0.90 19.88
N VAL A 334 -10.76 -1.59 19.13
CA VAL A 334 -10.73 -1.61 17.66
C VAL A 334 -10.98 -0.21 17.09
N LEU A 335 -11.95 0.52 17.63
CA LEU A 335 -12.24 1.89 17.20
C LEU A 335 -11.10 2.86 17.54
N GLU A 336 -10.48 2.75 18.72
CA GLU A 336 -9.31 3.56 19.08
C GLU A 336 -8.14 3.27 18.12
N ARG A 337 -7.84 2.00 17.88
CA ARG A 337 -6.82 1.58 16.92
C ARG A 337 -7.12 2.15 15.53
N ASN A 338 -8.34 1.98 15.03
CA ASN A 338 -8.70 2.46 13.69
C ASN A 338 -8.53 3.97 13.57
N ARG A 339 -8.94 4.75 14.59
CA ARG A 339 -8.69 6.19 14.66
C ARG A 339 -7.19 6.50 14.59
N PHE A 340 -6.35 5.71 15.25
CA PHE A 340 -4.91 5.87 15.12
C PHE A 340 -4.41 5.66 13.68
N TYR A 341 -5.03 4.85 12.84
CA TYR A 341 -4.60 4.71 11.44
C TYR A 341 -5.12 5.82 10.53
N CYS A 342 -6.41 6.17 10.63
CA CYS A 342 -7.06 7.13 9.73
C CYS A 342 -7.07 8.60 10.19
N ALA A 343 -6.78 8.90 11.46
CA ALA A 343 -6.85 10.28 11.94
C ALA A 343 -5.93 11.19 11.09
N PRO A 344 -6.38 12.43 10.79
CA PRO A 344 -5.57 13.36 10.03
C PRO A 344 -4.22 13.62 10.72
N LEU A 345 -3.21 13.94 9.92
CA LEU A 345 -1.92 14.38 10.44
C LEU A 345 -2.13 15.64 11.33
N PRO A 346 -1.40 15.79 12.45
CA PRO A 346 -1.49 17.00 13.27
C PRO A 346 -1.25 18.25 12.42
N SER A 347 -2.14 19.23 12.52
CA SER A 347 -2.00 20.54 11.88
C SER A 347 -0.77 21.25 12.46
N GLY A 348 0.33 21.28 11.70
CA GLY A 348 1.60 21.86 12.12
C GLY A 348 2.82 21.41 11.32
N HIS A 349 2.68 20.43 10.44
CA HIS A 349 3.74 19.96 9.52
C HIS A 349 3.52 20.40 8.06
N HIS A 350 2.74 21.47 7.84
CA HIS A 350 2.33 21.92 6.51
C HIS A 350 2.73 23.35 6.16
N GLU A 351 3.59 23.98 6.95
CA GLU A 351 4.16 25.29 6.64
C GLU A 351 5.61 25.17 6.13
#